data_AF-A0A197JHK6-F1
#
_entry.id   AF-A0A197JHK6-F1
#
_cell.length_a   1.000
_cell.length_b   1.000
_cell.length_c   1.000
_cell.angle_alpha   90.00
_cell.angle_beta   90.00
_cell.angle_gamma   90.00
#
_symmetry.space_group_name_H-M   'P 1'
#
loop_
_entity.id
_entity.type
_entity.pdbx_description
1 polymer ?
#
loop_
_entity_poly.entity_id
_entity_poly.type
_entity_poly.pdbx_seq_one_letter_code
_entity_poly.pdbx_strand_id
1 'polypeptide(L)'
;MPSANDSATTTAATALYPHHTDFTGRDPPPADGYCWNQIKDAIKSNSLHALRRTDKGQYEYEQWQDKIDRKTYRNIGEYIAFVILQWPNLHDPADTLEHVNNNTTSTEISLSTFKEERYKMIEPRLTLRLNHYPFPVQQSIQYFVLWSTRDMSLLSERTRLNTYLQLQFIGNQDPLAGPIIEKALSPELYPPGEGKKKQWMWFVNPIELRSVATVHHIHVFVRDVDFSEPNEVFFERP
;
A
#
# COMPACT_ATOMS: atom_id res chain seq x y z
N MET A 1 -7.49 36.56 -25.79
CA MET A 1 -8.62 35.62 -25.73
C MET A 1 -8.21 34.45 -24.87
N PRO A 2 -8.81 34.22 -23.69
CA PRO A 2 -8.52 33.02 -22.91
C PRO A 2 -9.47 31.89 -23.33
N SER A 3 -8.88 30.71 -23.51
CA SER A 3 -9.54 29.45 -23.81
C SER A 3 -10.46 29.05 -22.65
N ALA A 4 -11.76 28.94 -22.93
CA ALA A 4 -12.73 28.30 -22.07
C ALA A 4 -13.02 26.92 -22.68
N ASN A 5 -12.48 25.84 -22.10
CA ASN A 5 -13.00 24.49 -22.39
C ASN A 5 -12.65 23.37 -21.40
N ASP A 6 -11.92 23.60 -20.31
CA ASP A 6 -11.50 22.47 -19.43
C ASP A 6 -12.43 22.18 -18.24
N SER A 7 -13.50 22.97 -18.00
CA SER A 7 -14.38 22.74 -16.84
C SER A 7 -15.50 21.72 -17.06
N ALA A 8 -15.84 21.38 -18.31
CA ALA A 8 -16.97 20.49 -18.60
C ALA A 8 -16.66 19.01 -18.36
N THR A 9 -15.39 18.61 -18.48
CA THR A 9 -14.98 17.20 -18.47
C THR A 9 -15.06 16.58 -17.07
N THR A 10 -14.69 17.34 -16.03
CA THR A 10 -14.72 16.84 -14.63
C THR A 10 -16.14 16.57 -14.16
N THR A 11 -17.10 17.45 -14.48
CA THR A 11 -18.49 17.30 -14.03
C THR A 11 -19.17 16.06 -14.63
N ALA A 12 -18.84 15.70 -15.88
CA ALA A 12 -19.42 14.53 -16.54
C ALA A 12 -18.87 13.20 -16.00
N ALA A 13 -17.57 13.12 -15.69
CA ALA A 13 -16.95 11.91 -15.15
C ALA A 13 -17.44 11.60 -13.72
N THR A 14 -17.53 12.61 -12.85
CA THR A 14 -18.06 12.46 -11.49
C THR A 14 -19.54 12.06 -11.48
N ALA A 15 -20.33 12.51 -12.47
CA ALA A 15 -21.72 12.08 -12.61
C ALA A 15 -21.86 10.59 -12.94
N LEU A 16 -20.89 10.01 -13.66
CA LEU A 16 -20.86 8.58 -13.98
C LEU A 16 -20.29 7.73 -12.84
N TYR A 17 -19.35 8.29 -12.07
CA TYR A 17 -18.67 7.63 -10.96
C TYR A 17 -18.78 8.46 -9.68
N PRO A 18 -19.94 8.40 -8.99
CA PRO A 18 -20.19 9.25 -7.82
C PRO A 18 -19.31 8.82 -6.65
N HIS A 19 -18.42 9.70 -6.19
CA HIS A 19 -17.55 9.46 -5.05
C HIS A 19 -17.55 10.65 -4.08
N HIS A 20 -17.25 10.40 -2.81
CA HIS A 20 -17.27 11.39 -1.74
C HIS A 20 -16.02 12.27 -1.72
N THR A 21 -14.93 11.81 -2.33
CA THR A 21 -13.67 12.57 -2.38
C THR A 21 -13.81 13.81 -3.24
N ASP A 22 -13.51 14.99 -2.68
CA ASP A 22 -13.58 16.23 -3.45
C ASP A 22 -12.35 16.40 -4.35
N PHE A 23 -12.64 16.34 -5.65
CA PHE A 23 -11.71 16.47 -6.75
C PHE A 23 -11.84 17.81 -7.49
N THR A 24 -12.69 18.70 -6.97
CA THR A 24 -12.93 20.03 -7.53
C THR A 24 -11.64 20.85 -7.57
N GLY A 25 -11.40 21.52 -8.69
CA GLY A 25 -10.21 22.37 -8.88
C GLY A 25 -8.90 21.60 -9.03
N ARG A 26 -8.93 20.27 -9.18
CA ARG A 26 -7.75 19.46 -9.47
C ARG A 26 -7.80 18.95 -10.91
N ASP A 27 -6.65 18.96 -11.58
CA ASP A 27 -6.52 18.42 -12.93
C ASP A 27 -6.68 16.91 -12.95
N PRO A 28 -7.39 16.33 -13.95
CA PRO A 28 -7.50 14.88 -14.09
C PRO A 28 -6.10 14.25 -14.19
N PRO A 29 -5.92 13.00 -13.72
CA PRO A 29 -4.69 12.29 -14.00
C PRO A 29 -4.42 12.23 -15.52
N PRO A 30 -3.15 12.16 -15.96
CA PRO A 30 -2.83 11.99 -17.37
C PRO A 30 -3.51 10.75 -17.96
N ALA A 31 -3.96 10.83 -19.21
CA ALA A 31 -4.66 9.73 -19.88
C ALA A 31 -3.83 8.42 -19.90
N ASP A 32 -2.52 8.53 -20.13
CA ASP A 32 -1.57 7.40 -20.15
C ASP A 32 -0.98 7.10 -18.75
N GLY A 33 -1.53 7.73 -17.70
CA GLY A 33 -1.03 7.67 -16.34
C GLY A 33 0.21 8.54 -16.07
N TYR A 34 0.53 8.72 -14.79
CA TYR A 34 1.69 9.49 -14.37
C TYR A 34 2.99 8.83 -14.82
N CYS A 35 3.87 9.63 -15.42
CA CYS A 35 5.22 9.19 -15.76
C CYS A 35 6.15 9.24 -14.55
N TRP A 36 7.31 8.59 -14.67
CA TRP A 36 8.29 8.53 -13.60
C TRP A 36 8.72 9.91 -13.08
N ASN A 37 8.92 10.88 -13.99
CA ASN A 37 9.36 12.22 -13.60
C ASN A 37 8.24 12.97 -12.87
N GLN A 38 6.98 12.86 -13.30
CA GLN A 38 5.85 13.48 -12.59
C GLN A 38 5.73 12.96 -11.15
N ILE A 39 5.86 11.64 -10.94
CA ILE A 39 5.82 11.05 -9.60
C ILE A 39 7.02 11.54 -8.77
N LYS A 40 8.22 11.52 -9.35
CA LYS A 40 9.45 11.97 -8.69
C LYS A 40 9.38 13.44 -8.29
N ASP A 41 8.84 14.29 -9.15
CA ASP A 41 8.71 15.73 -8.92
C ASP A 41 7.65 16.02 -7.85
N ALA A 42 6.53 15.28 -7.85
CA ALA A 42 5.53 15.35 -6.78
C ALA A 42 6.12 14.97 -5.41
N ILE A 43 6.94 13.91 -5.34
CA ILE A 43 7.62 13.51 -4.10
C ILE A 43 8.63 14.59 -3.66
N LYS A 44 9.48 15.07 -4.57
CA LYS A 44 10.52 16.06 -4.25
C LYS A 44 9.96 17.40 -3.82
N SER A 45 8.87 17.85 -4.44
CA SER A 45 8.20 19.12 -4.12
C SER A 45 7.20 19.00 -2.97
N ASN A 46 7.04 17.80 -2.38
CA ASN A 46 6.00 17.51 -1.39
C ASN A 46 4.57 17.84 -1.87
N SER A 47 4.32 17.74 -3.19
CA SER A 47 3.03 18.01 -3.83
C SER A 47 2.23 16.73 -4.05
N LEU A 48 2.17 15.85 -3.05
CA LEU A 48 1.54 14.53 -3.17
C LEU A 48 0.04 14.58 -3.45
N HIS A 49 -0.63 15.70 -3.14
CA HIS A 49 -2.03 15.96 -3.50
C HIS A 49 -2.27 16.00 -5.02
N ALA A 50 -1.23 16.23 -5.82
CA ALA A 50 -1.29 16.22 -7.27
C ALA A 50 -1.38 14.79 -7.85
N LEU A 51 -0.99 13.78 -7.07
CA LEU A 51 -1.15 12.37 -7.43
C LEU A 51 -2.52 11.90 -6.93
N ARG A 52 -3.42 11.57 -7.86
CA ARG A 52 -4.76 11.08 -7.51
C ARG A 52 -5.18 9.91 -8.38
N ARG A 53 -6.22 9.20 -7.95
CA ARG A 53 -6.92 8.21 -8.78
C ARG A 53 -7.75 8.91 -9.83
N THR A 54 -8.15 8.16 -10.84
CA THR A 54 -9.28 8.56 -11.71
C THR A 54 -10.58 8.54 -10.92
N ASP A 55 -11.62 9.25 -11.37
CA ASP A 55 -12.95 9.22 -10.71
C ASP A 55 -13.47 7.79 -10.59
N LYS A 56 -13.33 6.97 -11.66
CA LYS A 56 -13.66 5.54 -11.64
C LYS A 56 -12.87 4.77 -10.57
N GLY A 57 -11.54 4.94 -10.52
CA GLY A 57 -10.71 4.23 -9.56
C GLY A 57 -10.98 4.65 -8.11
N GLN A 58 -11.35 5.92 -7.90
CA GLN A 58 -11.77 6.43 -6.59
C GLN A 58 -13.14 5.86 -6.18
N TYR A 59 -14.10 5.85 -7.10
CA TYR A 59 -15.40 5.22 -6.90
C TYR A 59 -15.26 3.74 -6.53
N GLU A 60 -14.51 2.96 -7.31
CA GLU A 60 -14.26 1.54 -7.03
C GLU A 60 -13.63 1.31 -5.64
N TYR A 61 -12.69 2.19 -5.25
CA TYR A 61 -12.08 2.15 -3.93
C TYR A 61 -13.08 2.42 -2.79
N GLU A 62 -13.97 3.40 -2.96
CA GLU A 62 -15.01 3.71 -1.97
C GLU A 62 -16.05 2.57 -1.88
N GLN A 63 -16.50 2.03 -3.02
CA GLN A 63 -17.40 0.87 -3.03
C GLN A 63 -16.79 -0.36 -2.33
N TRP A 64 -15.48 -0.57 -2.45
CA TRP A 64 -14.80 -1.63 -1.73
C TRP A 64 -14.75 -1.39 -0.22
N GLN A 65 -14.50 -0.16 0.21
CA GLN A 65 -14.51 0.17 1.65
C GLN A 65 -15.87 -0.05 2.30
N ASP A 66 -16.95 0.15 1.54
CA ASP A 66 -18.33 -0.07 2.00
C ASP A 66 -18.67 -1.55 2.20
N LYS A 67 -17.97 -2.47 1.51
CA LYS A 67 -18.15 -3.92 1.66
C LYS A 67 -17.49 -4.48 2.94
N ILE A 68 -16.62 -3.73 3.59
CA ILE A 68 -15.90 -4.19 4.78
C ILE A 68 -16.87 -4.31 5.96
N ASP A 69 -17.00 -5.51 6.52
CA ASP A 69 -17.85 -5.77 7.68
C ASP A 69 -17.32 -5.06 8.93
N ARG A 70 -17.92 -3.91 9.25
CA ARG A 70 -17.57 -3.08 10.40
C ARG A 70 -17.98 -3.69 11.75
N LYS A 71 -18.75 -4.78 11.76
CA LYS A 71 -19.05 -5.55 12.98
C LYS A 71 -17.88 -6.48 13.32
N THR A 72 -17.25 -7.06 12.32
CA THR A 72 -16.10 -7.98 12.47
C THR A 72 -14.77 -7.23 12.60
N TYR A 73 -14.59 -6.16 11.82
CA TYR A 73 -13.34 -5.39 11.79
C TYR A 73 -13.56 -3.97 12.29
N ARG A 74 -12.79 -3.55 13.30
CA ARG A 74 -12.96 -2.22 13.92
C ARG A 74 -12.64 -1.08 12.97
N ASN A 75 -11.69 -1.30 12.06
CA ASN A 75 -11.26 -0.33 11.07
C ASN A 75 -10.71 -1.03 9.81
N ILE A 76 -10.49 -0.25 8.75
CA ILE A 76 -9.97 -0.74 7.47
C ILE A 76 -8.59 -1.38 7.65
N GLY A 77 -7.74 -0.85 8.53
CA GLY A 77 -6.43 -1.40 8.81
C GLY A 77 -6.48 -2.80 9.41
N GLU A 78 -7.45 -3.11 10.29
CA GLU A 78 -7.65 -4.48 10.77
C GLU A 78 -8.08 -5.43 9.64
N TYR A 79 -9.02 -5.00 8.78
CA TYR A 79 -9.41 -5.80 7.62
C TYR A 79 -8.20 -6.08 6.72
N ILE A 80 -7.42 -5.05 6.42
CA ILE A 80 -6.20 -5.19 5.62
C ILE A 80 -5.22 -6.14 6.31
N ALA A 81 -4.92 -5.95 7.59
CA ALA A 81 -3.97 -6.80 8.32
C ALA A 81 -4.35 -8.27 8.29
N PHE A 82 -5.61 -8.60 8.63
CA PHE A 82 -6.00 -10.00 8.85
C PHE A 82 -6.53 -10.70 7.61
N VAL A 83 -7.17 -9.99 6.68
CA VAL A 83 -7.77 -10.58 5.47
C VAL A 83 -6.83 -10.46 4.29
N ILE A 84 -6.36 -9.24 4.00
CA ILE A 84 -5.58 -8.97 2.79
C ILE A 84 -4.11 -9.37 2.95
N LEU A 85 -3.52 -9.06 4.11
CA LEU A 85 -2.12 -9.36 4.41
C LEU A 85 -1.96 -10.72 5.10
N GLN A 86 -3.06 -11.30 5.59
CA GLN A 86 -3.07 -12.58 6.31
C GLN A 86 -2.08 -12.59 7.48
N TRP A 87 -1.90 -11.46 8.14
CA TRP A 87 -1.12 -11.42 9.38
C TRP A 87 -1.85 -12.24 10.45
N PRO A 88 -1.11 -12.94 11.34
CA PRO A 88 -1.72 -13.77 12.37
C PRO A 88 -2.76 -13.01 13.19
N ASN A 89 -3.95 -13.59 13.30
CA ASN A 89 -5.02 -12.98 14.05
C ASN A 89 -4.90 -13.39 15.52
N LEU A 90 -4.37 -12.50 16.36
CA LEU A 90 -4.16 -12.72 17.81
C LEU A 90 -5.45 -12.96 18.63
N HIS A 91 -6.61 -13.15 18.00
CA HIS A 91 -7.83 -13.59 18.66
C HIS A 91 -8.07 -15.09 18.64
N ASP A 92 -7.24 -15.90 17.96
CA ASP A 92 -7.28 -17.35 18.19
C ASP A 92 -6.53 -17.69 19.50
N PRO A 93 -7.22 -18.23 20.53
CA PRO A 93 -6.56 -18.69 21.74
C PRO A 93 -5.45 -19.72 21.47
N ALA A 94 -5.53 -20.45 20.35
CA ALA A 94 -4.49 -21.39 19.93
C ALA A 94 -3.19 -20.67 19.50
N ASP A 95 -3.29 -19.56 18.75
CA ASP A 95 -2.12 -18.77 18.31
C ASP A 95 -1.44 -18.02 19.47
N THR A 96 -2.20 -17.74 20.54
CA THR A 96 -1.68 -17.01 21.72
C THR A 96 -0.82 -17.90 22.62
N LEU A 97 -1.05 -19.22 22.61
CA LEU A 97 -0.39 -20.18 23.50
C LEU A 97 1.01 -20.60 23.02
N GLU A 98 1.33 -20.48 21.74
CA GLU A 98 2.66 -20.84 21.22
C GLU A 98 3.72 -19.74 21.44
N HIS A 99 3.33 -18.46 21.55
CA HIS A 99 4.29 -17.34 21.71
C HIS A 99 4.50 -16.85 23.15
N VAL A 100 3.66 -17.26 24.10
CA VAL A 100 3.73 -16.77 25.50
C VAL A 100 4.37 -17.76 26.47
N ASN A 101 4.57 -19.02 26.07
CA ASN A 101 5.35 -19.97 26.87
C ASN A 101 6.84 -19.77 26.68
N ASN A 102 7.39 -18.77 27.41
CA ASN A 102 8.55 -18.93 28.29
C ASN A 102 8.73 -17.65 29.12
N ASN A 103 8.24 -17.71 30.37
CA ASN A 103 8.43 -16.73 31.45
C ASN A 103 7.66 -15.41 31.33
N THR A 104 6.40 -15.36 31.79
CA THR A 104 5.93 -14.27 32.67
C THR A 104 4.68 -14.72 33.42
N THR A 105 4.76 -14.62 34.75
CA THR A 105 3.70 -14.88 35.72
C THR A 105 2.52 -13.94 35.53
N SER A 106 1.32 -14.52 35.59
CA SER A 106 0.00 -13.90 35.51
C SER A 106 -0.08 -12.49 36.12
N THR A 107 -0.38 -11.50 35.29
CA THR A 107 -1.06 -10.27 35.73
C THR A 107 -2.20 -9.97 34.77
N GLU A 108 -3.35 -9.66 35.35
CA GLU A 108 -4.59 -9.28 34.69
C GLU A 108 -4.35 -8.25 33.59
N ILE A 109 -4.35 -8.69 32.33
CA ILE A 109 -4.34 -7.80 31.18
C ILE A 109 -5.71 -7.11 31.16
N SER A 110 -5.74 -5.91 31.72
CA SER A 110 -6.90 -5.02 31.72
C SER A 110 -7.52 -4.97 30.33
N LEU A 111 -8.84 -5.18 30.25
CA LEU A 111 -9.65 -5.07 29.04
C LEU A 111 -9.48 -3.70 28.34
N SER A 112 -8.94 -2.70 29.04
CA SER A 112 -8.59 -1.38 28.49
C SER A 112 -7.35 -1.38 27.59
N THR A 113 -6.43 -2.34 27.73
CA THR A 113 -5.22 -2.48 26.90
C THR A 113 -5.55 -3.05 25.50
N PHE A 114 -6.69 -3.73 25.37
CA PHE A 114 -7.23 -4.18 24.08
C PHE A 114 -7.79 -3.04 23.19
N LYS A 115 -7.67 -1.77 23.63
CA LYS A 115 -7.96 -0.61 22.78
C LYS A 115 -6.90 -0.38 21.70
N GLU A 116 -5.73 -0.97 21.82
CA GLU A 116 -4.71 -0.91 20.75
C GLU A 116 -5.10 -1.81 19.57
N GLU A 117 -4.71 -1.37 18.37
CA GLU A 117 -4.92 -2.13 17.14
C GLU A 117 -4.16 -3.45 17.23
N ARG A 118 -4.89 -4.57 17.19
CA ARG A 118 -4.35 -5.90 17.53
C ARG A 118 -3.14 -6.31 16.71
N TYR A 119 -3.05 -5.88 15.46
CA TYR A 119 -1.91 -6.18 14.62
C TYR A 119 -0.60 -5.55 15.10
N LYS A 120 -0.64 -4.51 15.96
CA LYS A 120 0.56 -3.90 16.56
C LYS A 120 1.25 -4.81 17.56
N MET A 121 0.53 -5.81 18.09
CA MET A 121 1.06 -6.82 19.01
C MET A 121 1.72 -8.00 18.27
N ILE A 122 1.56 -8.09 16.95
CA ILE A 122 2.24 -9.09 16.12
C ILE A 122 3.72 -8.72 16.01
N GLU A 123 4.59 -9.72 15.90
CA GLU A 123 6.01 -9.51 15.60
C GLU A 123 6.22 -8.53 14.41
N PRO A 124 7.37 -7.84 14.34
CA PRO A 124 7.61 -6.76 13.37
C PRO A 124 7.54 -7.15 11.88
N ARG A 125 6.36 -7.12 11.28
CA ARG A 125 6.17 -7.54 9.87
C ARG A 125 6.39 -6.42 8.86
N LEU A 126 6.84 -6.84 7.67
CA LEU A 126 6.84 -6.06 6.44
C LEU A 126 6.16 -6.89 5.34
N THR A 127 5.19 -6.32 4.64
CA THR A 127 4.49 -7.04 3.57
C THR A 127 4.28 -6.15 2.36
N LEU A 128 4.92 -6.50 1.25
CA LEU A 128 4.81 -5.81 -0.03
C LEU A 128 3.67 -6.41 -0.86
N ARG A 129 2.79 -5.57 -1.40
CA ARG A 129 1.64 -5.97 -2.24
C ARG A 129 1.47 -5.04 -3.41
N LEU A 130 0.99 -5.55 -4.55
CA LEU A 130 0.46 -4.68 -5.60
C LEU A 130 -0.69 -3.85 -5.02
N ASN A 131 -0.77 -2.59 -5.42
CA ASN A 131 -1.86 -1.72 -4.99
C ASN A 131 -3.13 -2.08 -5.77
N HIS A 132 -4.15 -2.61 -5.08
CA HIS A 132 -5.44 -2.97 -5.69
C HIS A 132 -6.20 -1.77 -6.26
N TYR A 133 -5.97 -0.58 -5.70
CA TYR A 133 -6.60 0.68 -6.13
C TYR A 133 -5.50 1.71 -6.44
N PRO A 134 -4.73 1.50 -7.53
CA PRO A 134 -3.55 2.29 -7.83
C PRO A 134 -3.92 3.67 -8.37
N PHE A 135 -2.96 4.59 -8.29
CA PHE A 135 -2.95 5.77 -9.15
C PHE A 135 -2.66 5.30 -10.58
N PRO A 136 -3.23 5.94 -11.60
CA PRO A 136 -2.89 5.61 -12.97
C PRO A 136 -1.42 5.95 -13.22
N VAL A 137 -0.62 4.96 -13.58
CA VAL A 137 0.81 5.13 -13.90
C VAL A 137 1.09 4.57 -15.28
N GLN A 138 2.15 5.07 -15.93
CA GLN A 138 2.57 4.55 -17.22
C GLN A 138 2.85 3.04 -17.16
N GLN A 139 2.61 2.35 -18.28
CA GLN A 139 2.74 0.90 -18.38
C GLN A 139 4.11 0.37 -17.98
N SER A 140 5.19 1.15 -17.97
CA SER A 140 6.51 0.66 -17.51
C SER A 140 6.72 0.73 -15.99
N ILE A 141 5.67 1.04 -15.22
CA ILE A 141 5.72 1.30 -13.77
C ILE A 141 4.74 0.36 -13.04
N GLN A 142 5.24 -0.38 -12.06
CA GLN A 142 4.42 -1.10 -11.07
C GLN A 142 4.24 -0.27 -9.80
N TYR A 143 3.04 -0.32 -9.24
CA TYR A 143 2.68 0.39 -8.02
C TYR A 143 2.34 -0.60 -6.89
N PHE A 144 3.20 -0.64 -5.88
CA PHE A 144 3.03 -1.42 -4.67
C PHE A 144 2.66 -0.55 -3.46
N VAL A 145 2.14 -1.23 -2.43
CA VAL A 145 2.06 -0.73 -1.07
C VAL A 145 2.89 -1.67 -0.18
N LEU A 146 3.81 -1.10 0.60
CA LEU A 146 4.51 -1.82 1.64
C LEU A 146 3.86 -1.50 2.99
N TRP A 147 3.32 -2.52 3.64
CA TRP A 147 2.67 -2.43 4.95
C TRP A 147 3.63 -2.81 6.08
N SER A 148 3.46 -2.22 7.27
CA SER A 148 4.19 -2.59 8.47
C SER A 148 3.34 -2.50 9.74
N THR A 149 3.64 -3.39 10.70
CA THR A 149 3.12 -3.32 12.07
C THR A 149 3.79 -2.21 12.88
N ARG A 150 4.95 -1.70 12.43
CA ARG A 150 5.73 -0.66 13.11
C ARG A 150 5.60 0.71 12.45
N ASP A 151 5.84 1.74 13.25
CA ASP A 151 5.82 3.11 12.78
C ASP A 151 6.99 3.44 11.83
N MET A 152 6.68 3.54 10.54
CA MET A 152 7.62 3.91 9.49
C MET A 152 8.05 5.39 9.54
N SER A 153 7.51 6.20 10.44
CA SER A 153 8.02 7.56 10.68
C SER A 153 9.42 7.53 11.30
N LEU A 154 9.73 6.50 12.09
CA LEU A 154 10.99 6.31 12.81
C LEU A 154 12.16 6.07 11.86
N LEU A 155 13.30 6.71 12.13
CA LEU A 155 14.51 6.60 11.30
C LEU A 155 15.03 5.15 11.20
N SER A 156 15.00 4.40 12.30
CA SER A 156 15.41 3.00 12.35
C SER A 156 14.55 2.12 11.43
N GLU A 157 13.24 2.34 11.42
CA GLU A 157 12.31 1.61 10.55
C GLU A 157 12.47 2.02 9.08
N ARG A 158 12.80 3.28 8.78
CA ARG A 158 13.14 3.71 7.42
C ARG A 158 14.39 3.00 6.88
N THR A 159 15.41 2.81 7.72
CA THR A 159 16.61 2.04 7.35
C THR A 159 16.25 0.57 7.07
N ARG A 160 15.49 -0.07 7.97
CA ARG A 160 15.00 -1.45 7.81
C ARG A 160 14.22 -1.63 6.50
N LEU A 161 13.35 -0.68 6.20
CA LEU A 161 12.54 -0.63 4.98
C LEU A 161 13.39 -0.52 3.72
N ASN A 162 14.38 0.37 3.69
CA ASN A 162 15.25 0.53 2.54
C ASN A 162 16.05 -0.76 2.27
N THR A 163 16.57 -1.40 3.31
CA THR A 163 17.23 -2.71 3.20
C THR A 163 16.28 -3.76 2.64
N TYR A 164 15.04 -3.82 3.15
CA TYR A 164 14.02 -4.75 2.65
C TYR A 164 13.74 -4.53 1.14
N LEU A 165 13.46 -3.30 0.71
CA LEU A 165 13.18 -3.00 -0.70
C LEU A 165 14.39 -3.30 -1.61
N GLN A 166 15.61 -3.03 -1.14
CA GLN A 166 16.82 -3.35 -1.87
C GLN A 166 16.99 -4.87 -2.08
N LEU A 167 16.75 -5.66 -1.03
CA LEU A 167 16.76 -7.13 -1.13
C LEU A 167 15.68 -7.64 -2.09
N GLN A 168 14.47 -7.08 -2.04
CA GLN A 168 13.35 -7.49 -2.90
C GLN A 168 13.58 -7.16 -4.38
N PHE A 169 14.15 -5.99 -4.70
CA PHE A 169 14.21 -5.51 -6.09
C PHE A 169 15.54 -5.69 -6.80
N ILE A 170 16.66 -5.77 -6.07
CA ILE A 170 17.98 -6.01 -6.67
C ILE A 170 18.37 -7.47 -6.57
N GLY A 171 18.08 -8.13 -5.44
CA GLY A 171 18.34 -9.55 -5.22
C GLY A 171 19.75 -10.02 -5.58
N ASN A 172 20.75 -9.77 -4.72
CA ASN A 172 21.86 -10.71 -4.60
C ASN A 172 21.37 -11.83 -3.66
N GLN A 173 21.01 -12.99 -4.21
CA GLN A 173 20.71 -14.18 -3.43
C GLN A 173 22.02 -14.68 -2.78
N ASP A 174 22.33 -14.21 -1.57
CA ASP A 174 23.08 -15.03 -0.62
C ASP A 174 22.06 -15.62 0.37
N PRO A 175 21.72 -16.92 0.24
CA PRO A 175 20.73 -17.57 1.10
C PRO A 175 21.14 -17.68 2.58
N LEU A 176 22.34 -17.23 2.96
CA LEU A 176 22.85 -17.26 4.34
C LEU A 176 22.89 -15.88 5.03
N ALA A 177 22.53 -14.79 4.35
CA ALA A 177 22.59 -13.43 4.92
C ALA A 177 21.33 -13.04 5.71
N GLY A 178 21.12 -13.71 6.85
CA GLY A 178 20.31 -13.20 7.96
C GLY A 178 18.97 -13.91 8.19
N PRO A 179 18.62 -14.22 9.45
CA PRO A 179 17.33 -14.78 9.79
C PRO A 179 16.27 -13.69 9.70
N ILE A 180 15.06 -14.07 9.29
CA ILE A 180 13.85 -13.22 9.23
C ILE A 180 13.78 -12.35 7.96
N ILE A 181 13.84 -12.96 6.77
CA ILE A 181 12.83 -12.57 5.77
C ILE A 181 11.65 -13.49 6.06
N GLU A 182 10.70 -12.94 6.82
CA GLU A 182 9.41 -13.56 7.05
C GLU A 182 8.89 -14.13 5.74
N LYS A 183 8.11 -15.21 5.83
CA LYS A 183 7.34 -15.84 4.76
C LYS A 183 6.25 -14.90 4.22
N ALA A 184 6.59 -13.63 4.00
CA ALA A 184 5.82 -12.65 3.29
C ALA A 184 5.71 -13.17 1.87
N LEU A 185 4.49 -13.46 1.46
CA LEU A 185 4.11 -13.69 0.07
C LEU A 185 4.80 -12.61 -0.79
N SER A 186 5.89 -12.96 -1.46
CA SER A 186 6.59 -12.03 -2.34
C SER A 186 5.65 -11.69 -3.49
N PRO A 187 5.37 -10.41 -3.76
CA PRO A 187 4.54 -10.07 -4.90
C PRO A 187 5.24 -10.50 -6.19
N GLU A 188 4.48 -10.90 -7.18
CA GLU A 188 5.01 -11.16 -8.52
C GLU A 188 5.59 -9.87 -9.09
N LEU A 189 6.91 -9.83 -9.20
CA LEU A 189 7.65 -8.69 -9.73
C LEU A 189 8.00 -8.98 -11.18
N TYR A 190 7.42 -8.23 -12.10
CA TYR A 190 7.83 -8.30 -13.50
C TYR A 190 9.35 -8.15 -13.67
N PRO A 191 9.97 -8.87 -14.62
CA PRO A 191 11.39 -8.73 -14.92
C PRO A 191 11.70 -7.31 -15.39
N PRO A 192 12.97 -6.85 -15.30
CA PRO A 192 13.35 -5.61 -15.96
C PRO A 192 13.18 -5.75 -17.48
N GLY A 193 12.84 -4.66 -18.16
CA GLY A 193 12.91 -4.60 -19.63
C GLY A 193 14.32 -4.88 -20.15
N GLU A 194 14.41 -5.34 -21.39
CA GLU A 194 15.67 -5.68 -22.05
C GLU A 194 16.71 -4.55 -21.91
N GLY A 195 17.90 -4.88 -21.38
CA GLY A 195 18.99 -3.94 -21.17
C GLY A 195 18.78 -2.91 -20.03
N LYS A 196 17.68 -3.00 -19.28
CA LYS A 196 17.35 -2.05 -18.21
C LYS A 196 17.64 -2.61 -16.82
N LYS A 197 17.74 -1.71 -15.84
CA LYS A 197 17.81 -2.04 -14.41
C LYS A 197 16.59 -1.46 -13.72
N LYS A 198 15.97 -2.23 -12.82
CA LYS A 198 14.85 -1.77 -11.99
C LYS A 198 15.29 -0.54 -11.19
N GLN A 199 14.41 0.43 -11.10
CA GLN A 199 14.56 1.59 -10.21
C GLN A 199 13.29 1.75 -9.41
N TRP A 200 13.43 2.12 -8.14
CA TRP A 200 12.28 2.31 -7.27
C TRP A 200 12.35 3.65 -6.53
N MET A 201 11.18 4.15 -6.15
CA MET A 201 11.02 5.26 -5.22
C MET A 201 9.80 5.01 -4.35
N TRP A 202 9.75 5.71 -3.22
CA TRP A 202 8.63 5.58 -2.31
C TRP A 202 8.30 6.87 -1.58
N PHE A 203 7.08 6.95 -1.08
CA PHE A 203 6.64 8.01 -0.19
C PHE A 203 5.61 7.51 0.83
N VAL A 204 5.45 8.25 1.92
CA VAL A 204 4.35 8.09 2.87
C VAL A 204 3.33 9.18 2.54
N ASN A 205 2.05 8.85 2.45
CA ASN A 205 1.03 9.89 2.33
C ASN A 205 1.05 10.78 3.60
N PRO A 206 0.94 12.11 3.47
CA PRO A 206 0.62 13.01 4.57
C PRO A 206 -0.67 12.57 5.28
N ILE A 207 -0.82 12.90 6.57
CA ILE A 207 -1.94 12.40 7.40
C ILE A 207 -3.28 12.75 6.77
N GLU A 208 -3.41 13.95 6.21
CA GLU A 208 -4.59 14.46 5.52
C GLU A 208 -4.92 13.73 4.20
N LEU A 209 -3.98 12.98 3.62
CA LEU A 209 -4.17 12.20 2.39
C LEU A 209 -4.27 10.69 2.67
N ARG A 210 -4.09 10.23 3.91
CA ARG A 210 -4.13 8.80 4.24
C ARG A 210 -5.56 8.29 4.30
N SER A 211 -5.91 7.41 3.38
CA SER A 211 -7.18 6.68 3.43
C SER A 211 -7.20 5.58 4.50
N VAL A 212 -6.03 5.03 4.86
CA VAL A 212 -5.89 4.00 5.92
C VAL A 212 -4.94 4.52 7.00
N ALA A 213 -5.46 5.27 7.96
CA ALA A 213 -4.62 5.90 8.98
C ALA A 213 -4.08 4.93 10.05
N THR A 214 -4.72 3.77 10.20
CA THR A 214 -4.50 2.87 11.33
C THR A 214 -3.25 2.00 11.16
N VAL A 215 -3.00 1.47 9.95
CA VAL A 215 -1.83 0.62 9.67
C VAL A 215 -0.78 1.40 8.87
N HIS A 216 0.49 1.27 9.27
CA HIS A 216 1.58 1.98 8.63
C HIS A 216 1.86 1.40 7.24
N HIS A 217 1.99 2.30 6.26
CA HIS A 217 2.30 1.90 4.90
C HIS A 217 3.01 3.00 4.11
N ILE A 218 3.75 2.58 3.10
CA ILE A 218 4.29 3.46 2.07
C ILE A 218 3.83 3.02 0.69
N HIS A 219 3.80 3.99 -0.21
CA HIS A 219 3.57 3.80 -1.63
C HIS A 219 4.92 3.60 -2.30
N VAL A 220 5.09 2.50 -3.04
CA VAL A 220 6.34 2.13 -3.69
C VAL A 220 6.10 2.00 -5.20
N PHE A 221 6.86 2.73 -6.00
CA PHE A 221 6.82 2.65 -7.46
C PHE A 221 8.10 1.99 -7.95
N VAL A 222 7.98 1.04 -8.86
CA VAL A 222 9.10 0.35 -9.51
C VAL A 222 8.97 0.54 -11.01
N ARG A 223 9.98 1.12 -11.67
CA ARG A 223 9.96 1.34 -13.13
C ARG A 223 10.90 0.43 -13.89
N ASP A 224 10.78 0.52 -15.22
CA ASP A 224 11.57 -0.19 -16.20
C ASP A 224 11.38 -1.70 -16.12
N VAL A 225 10.14 -2.09 -15.82
CA VAL A 225 9.70 -3.48 -15.81
C VAL A 225 9.02 -3.84 -17.13
N ASP A 226 9.12 -5.11 -17.52
CA ASP A 226 8.53 -5.64 -18.74
C ASP A 226 7.23 -6.37 -18.44
N PHE A 227 6.14 -5.89 -19.07
CA PHE A 227 4.82 -6.49 -18.96
C PHE A 227 4.56 -7.50 -20.09
N SER A 228 5.58 -7.83 -20.89
CA SER A 228 5.45 -8.71 -22.06
C SER A 228 5.04 -10.15 -21.74
N GLU A 229 5.05 -10.58 -20.46
CA GLU A 229 4.22 -11.69 -19.96
C GLU A 229 3.81 -11.45 -18.49
N PRO A 230 2.53 -11.71 -18.16
CA PRO A 230 2.14 -13.05 -17.73
C PRO A 230 0.85 -13.56 -18.43
N ASN A 231 0.75 -14.88 -18.60
CA ASN A 231 -0.53 -15.56 -18.83
C ASN A 231 -1.62 -14.93 -17.96
N GLU A 232 -2.83 -14.73 -18.51
CA GLU A 232 -4.00 -14.16 -17.85
C GLU A 232 -4.17 -14.65 -16.40
N VAL A 233 -3.56 -13.98 -15.43
CA VAL A 233 -3.96 -14.06 -14.04
C VAL A 233 -4.71 -12.77 -13.78
N PHE A 234 -6.01 -12.84 -13.99
CA PHE A 234 -6.93 -11.88 -13.41
C PHE A 234 -6.74 -11.97 -11.90
N PHE A 235 -5.99 -11.04 -11.32
CA PHE A 235 -6.08 -10.81 -9.88
C PHE A 235 -7.49 -10.30 -9.63
N GLU A 236 -8.37 -11.17 -9.12
CA GLU A 236 -9.66 -10.76 -8.62
C GLU A 236 -9.42 -9.65 -7.60
N ARG A 237 -9.95 -8.47 -7.89
CA ARG A 237 -9.97 -7.38 -6.91
C ARG A 237 -10.81 -7.89 -5.74
N PRO A 238 -10.29 -7.90 -4.51
CA PRO A 238 -11.05 -8.32 -3.35
C PRO A 238 -12.28 -7.43 -3.10
#